data_AF-A0A5I1MF48-F1
#
_entry.id   AF-A0A5I1MF48-F1
#
_cell.length_a   1.000
_cell.length_b   1.000
_cell.length_c   1.000
_cell.angle_alpha   90.00
_cell.angle_beta   90.00
_cell.angle_gamma   90.00
#
_symmetry.space_group_name_H-M   'P 1'
#
loop_
_entity.id
_entity.type
_entity.pdbx_description
1 polymer ?
#
loop_
_entity_poly.entity_id
_entity_poly.type
_entity_poly.pdbx_seq_one_letter_code
_entity_poly.pdbx_strand_id
1 'polypeptide(L)'
;MNPICSLAELNENLVPFTARQVTSKLIWRAEDSLNIEVLQKACSYIIDSASSSSHKIFHAERYGGSGIQRNGGGARCGFDGSYQIKGMGTNPLVGKGTDGRHSNGALGAIHAIYEALWGEVLAQILPYGAVRARAVLLTDIYTDKAFDRPHGKSRRALLVREPVIRPAHFERAPYFRPQPEYVTQLVHDARRVRSVIHMLPGNLPVPPEGVSEEAQRDHRVYCIEGLCELARREAWQMAFCRTRFLRLTTSPSNIAIDGRLMDFNGLSCLFPGDYPDDFGYRLRLAELQKEPVVLIQGLSDLCLYLGKYLFDPDFTMVARQKVEETFQKTFHEACYYCYLEQLGIPTEFMPKEGIPDTLKKQVNSFVVLVNKRSDRLYCPDVGCKEDSPLQRLVVELIRQSHGPIRPVDNDAQHDVHFTEAQQCFTCAIQWLIQVGIRYPTNVSSLLKEMENHARKRLQPRKDLGKVTMSEKIASLLDKHGDDHHFLQEAFSDMGVQMLEFCREAIGHFSPVRIAV
;
A
#
# COMPACT_ATOMS: atom_id res chain seq x y z
N MET A 1 20.70 19.59 -8.34
CA MET A 1 19.47 18.78 -8.23
C MET A 1 18.67 19.04 -9.49
N ASN A 2 18.45 18.02 -10.33
CA ASN A 2 17.50 18.18 -11.43
C ASN A 2 16.10 18.28 -10.83
N PRO A 3 15.22 19.17 -11.33
CA PRO A 3 13.83 19.22 -10.88
C PRO A 3 13.18 17.86 -11.14
N ILE A 4 12.47 17.33 -10.14
CA ILE A 4 11.65 16.12 -10.29
C ILE A 4 10.66 16.40 -11.43
N CYS A 5 10.67 15.53 -12.45
CA CYS A 5 9.76 15.65 -13.57
C CYS A 5 8.32 15.57 -13.05
N SER A 6 7.46 16.48 -13.47
CA SER A 6 6.03 16.44 -13.16
C SER A 6 5.31 15.51 -14.11
N LEU A 7 4.15 14.96 -13.69
CA LEU A 7 3.31 14.15 -14.58
C LEU A 7 2.94 14.88 -15.88
N ALA A 8 2.83 16.22 -15.82
CA ALA A 8 2.54 17.06 -16.97
C ALA A 8 3.64 17.03 -18.06
N GLU A 9 4.87 16.64 -17.71
CA GLU A 9 5.96 16.55 -18.68
C GLU A 9 5.96 15.21 -19.45
N LEU A 10 5.21 14.20 -18.98
CA LEU A 10 5.01 12.93 -19.69
C LEU A 10 3.95 13.05 -20.80
N ASN A 11 4.08 14.03 -21.70
CA ASN A 11 3.07 14.38 -22.71
C ASN A 11 2.57 13.19 -23.56
N GLU A 12 3.47 12.29 -23.98
CA GLU A 12 3.13 11.09 -24.76
C GLU A 12 2.27 10.08 -23.98
N ASN A 13 2.23 10.20 -22.66
CA ASN A 13 1.36 9.43 -21.79
C ASN A 13 -0.01 10.11 -21.57
N LEU A 14 -0.24 11.33 -22.03
CA LEU A 14 -1.46 12.08 -21.74
C LEU A 14 -2.39 12.09 -22.95
N VAL A 15 -3.58 11.52 -22.80
CA VAL A 15 -4.59 11.45 -23.86
C VAL A 15 -5.76 12.38 -23.54
N PRO A 16 -6.02 13.42 -24.33
CA PRO A 16 -7.06 14.38 -24.00
C PRO A 16 -8.45 13.76 -24.15
N PHE A 17 -9.36 14.15 -23.26
CA PHE A 17 -10.79 13.86 -23.37
C PHE A 17 -11.60 15.00 -22.74
N THR A 18 -12.84 15.14 -23.21
CA THR A 18 -13.76 16.19 -22.73
C THR A 18 -14.60 15.66 -21.56
N ALA A 19 -14.67 16.44 -20.49
CA ALA A 19 -15.58 16.21 -19.38
C ALA A 19 -16.52 17.41 -19.19
N ARG A 20 -17.69 17.15 -18.60
CA ARG A 20 -18.77 18.08 -18.35
C ARG A 20 -18.92 18.35 -16.86
N GLN A 21 -19.15 19.61 -16.53
CA GLN A 21 -19.35 20.03 -15.15
C GLN A 21 -20.61 19.39 -14.57
N VAL A 22 -20.53 18.97 -13.31
CA VAL A 22 -21.64 18.43 -12.53
C VAL A 22 -21.77 19.12 -11.19
N THR A 23 -22.95 19.05 -10.60
CA THR A 23 -23.14 19.40 -9.20
C THR A 23 -22.47 18.36 -8.31
N SER A 24 -21.70 18.82 -7.34
CA SER A 24 -21.09 17.98 -6.32
C SER A 24 -21.05 18.69 -4.98
N LYS A 25 -20.83 17.93 -3.92
CA LYS A 25 -20.76 18.39 -2.53
C LYS A 25 -19.56 17.76 -1.86
N LEU A 26 -18.76 18.55 -1.15
CA LEU A 26 -17.63 18.02 -0.39
C LEU A 26 -18.15 17.19 0.78
N ILE A 27 -17.71 15.93 0.89
CA ILE A 27 -18.05 15.06 2.02
C ILE A 27 -16.84 14.58 2.81
N TRP A 28 -15.62 14.81 2.30
CA TRP A 28 -14.38 14.57 3.03
C TRP A 28 -13.26 15.42 2.43
N ARG A 29 -12.32 15.88 3.26
CA ARG A 29 -11.10 16.57 2.84
C ARG A 29 -9.92 16.17 3.75
N ALA A 30 -8.72 16.22 3.20
CA ALA A 30 -7.51 16.17 4.02
C ALA A 30 -7.36 17.49 4.81
N GLU A 31 -6.86 17.42 6.06
CA GLU A 31 -6.77 18.56 6.99
C GLU A 31 -5.97 19.75 6.43
N ASP A 32 -4.89 19.46 5.71
CA ASP A 32 -3.97 20.43 5.10
C ASP A 32 -4.46 20.97 3.74
N SER A 33 -5.67 20.59 3.31
CA SER A 33 -6.20 21.02 2.01
C SER A 33 -6.63 22.49 2.04
N LEU A 34 -5.91 23.31 1.30
CA LEU A 34 -6.17 24.74 1.10
C LEU A 34 -7.14 24.97 -0.08
N ASN A 35 -7.86 26.09 -0.06
CA ASN A 35 -8.70 26.55 -1.18
C ASN A 35 -9.72 25.52 -1.68
N ILE A 36 -10.44 24.88 -0.75
CA ILE A 36 -11.42 23.82 -1.04
C ILE A 36 -12.45 24.19 -2.10
N GLU A 37 -12.95 25.43 -2.09
CA GLU A 37 -13.91 25.90 -3.10
C GLU A 37 -13.31 25.89 -4.51
N VAL A 38 -12.04 26.28 -4.65
CA VAL A 38 -11.30 26.25 -5.91
C VAL A 38 -11.11 24.81 -6.36
N LEU A 39 -10.69 23.92 -5.45
CA LEU A 39 -10.53 22.49 -5.72
C LEU A 39 -11.85 21.87 -6.21
N GLN A 40 -12.95 22.10 -5.48
CA GLN A 40 -14.25 21.57 -5.83
C GLN A 40 -14.69 22.08 -7.21
N LYS A 41 -14.53 23.37 -7.50
CA LYS A 41 -14.85 23.94 -8.82
C LYS A 41 -13.98 23.35 -9.94
N ALA A 42 -12.71 23.09 -9.67
CA ALA A 42 -11.79 22.50 -10.64
C ALA A 42 -12.05 21.02 -10.92
N CYS A 43 -12.61 20.29 -9.94
CA CYS A 43 -12.71 18.83 -9.95
C CYS A 43 -14.11 18.26 -10.14
N SER A 44 -15.17 19.09 -10.16
CA SER A 44 -16.56 18.63 -10.32
C SER A 44 -16.94 18.35 -11.77
N TYR A 45 -16.31 17.35 -12.39
CA TYR A 45 -16.52 16.99 -13.80
C TYR A 45 -16.67 15.48 -14.00
N ILE A 46 -17.51 15.08 -14.95
CA ILE A 46 -17.64 13.70 -15.43
C ILE A 46 -17.64 13.64 -16.95
N ILE A 47 -17.33 12.47 -17.50
CA ILE A 47 -17.52 12.16 -18.91
C ILE A 47 -19.00 11.88 -19.12
N ASP A 48 -19.66 12.83 -19.77
CA ASP A 48 -21.05 12.76 -20.20
C ASP A 48 -21.16 13.47 -21.55
N SER A 49 -21.29 12.70 -22.63
CA SER A 49 -21.38 13.24 -23.98
C SER A 49 -22.74 13.87 -24.29
N ALA A 50 -23.78 13.56 -23.51
CA ALA A 50 -25.15 14.05 -23.74
C ALA A 50 -25.42 15.40 -23.05
N SER A 51 -24.66 15.73 -22.01
CA SER A 51 -24.82 17.00 -21.29
C SER A 51 -24.31 18.21 -22.08
N SER A 52 -25.09 19.30 -22.04
CA SER A 52 -24.74 20.61 -22.58
C SER A 52 -24.07 21.54 -21.57
N SER A 53 -23.71 21.05 -20.38
CA SER A 53 -23.05 21.88 -19.35
C SER A 53 -21.65 22.33 -19.78
N SER A 54 -21.08 23.26 -19.01
CA SER A 54 -19.72 23.74 -19.24
C SER A 54 -18.74 22.56 -19.32
N HIS A 55 -17.74 22.66 -20.18
CA HIS A 55 -16.80 21.58 -20.41
C HIS A 55 -15.36 22.00 -20.10
N LYS A 56 -14.55 21.01 -19.80
CA LYS A 56 -13.12 21.13 -19.55
C LYS A 56 -12.41 19.93 -20.16
N ILE A 57 -11.21 20.15 -20.67
CA ILE A 57 -10.34 19.09 -21.17
C ILE A 57 -9.56 18.50 -19.99
N PHE A 58 -9.60 17.18 -19.88
CA PHE A 58 -8.79 16.39 -18.97
C PHE A 58 -7.91 15.44 -19.78
N HIS A 59 -6.89 14.89 -19.16
CA HIS A 59 -5.99 13.92 -19.77
C HIS A 59 -6.11 12.58 -19.06
N ALA A 60 -6.28 11.51 -19.84
CA ALA A 60 -6.19 10.15 -19.36
C ALA A 60 -4.71 9.74 -19.35
N GLU A 61 -4.23 9.25 -18.22
CA GLU A 61 -2.84 8.84 -18.03
C GLU A 61 -2.61 7.43 -18.57
N ARG A 62 -1.78 7.32 -19.61
CA ARG A 62 -1.33 6.06 -20.17
C ARG A 62 -0.18 5.49 -19.37
N TYR A 63 -0.32 4.23 -19.01
CA TYR A 63 0.73 3.46 -18.36
C TYR A 63 0.49 1.97 -18.61
N GLY A 64 1.57 1.21 -18.48
CA GLY A 64 1.63 -0.23 -18.68
C GLY A 64 1.69 -1.03 -17.39
N GLY A 65 2.35 -2.18 -17.51
CA GLY A 65 2.73 -3.02 -16.38
C GLY A 65 1.76 -4.14 -16.07
N SER A 66 2.24 -5.10 -15.27
CA SER A 66 1.41 -6.20 -14.79
C SER A 66 0.25 -5.66 -13.94
N GLY A 67 -0.94 -6.25 -14.07
CA GLY A 67 -2.10 -5.91 -13.23
C GLY A 67 -3.08 -4.89 -13.84
N ILE A 68 -2.73 -4.17 -14.90
CA ILE A 68 -3.66 -3.23 -15.58
C ILE A 68 -4.71 -3.90 -16.49
N GLN A 69 -4.67 -5.23 -16.57
CA GLN A 69 -5.56 -6.06 -17.39
C GLN A 69 -5.58 -5.61 -18.87
N ARG A 70 -6.77 -5.27 -19.39
CA ARG A 70 -6.99 -4.85 -20.79
C ARG A 70 -6.98 -3.34 -20.98
N ASN A 71 -6.82 -2.56 -19.92
CA ASN A 71 -6.85 -1.10 -20.00
C ASN A 71 -5.48 -0.55 -20.44
N GLY A 72 -5.49 0.65 -21.03
CA GLY A 72 -4.29 1.34 -21.50
C GLY A 72 -3.68 2.32 -20.49
N GLY A 73 -4.11 2.24 -19.23
CA GLY A 73 -3.75 3.16 -18.15
C GLY A 73 -4.94 3.48 -17.26
N GLY A 74 -5.03 4.73 -16.80
CA GLY A 74 -6.05 5.22 -15.87
C GLY A 74 -7.42 5.36 -16.53
N ALA A 75 -8.09 4.25 -16.83
CA ALA A 75 -9.31 4.18 -17.66
C ALA A 75 -10.57 4.88 -17.10
N ARG A 76 -10.51 5.32 -15.83
CA ARG A 76 -11.59 6.03 -15.14
C ARG A 76 -11.14 7.31 -14.44
N CYS A 77 -9.94 7.76 -14.77
CA CYS A 77 -9.29 8.91 -14.16
C CYS A 77 -9.11 10.05 -15.16
N GLY A 78 -9.04 11.28 -14.67
CA GLY A 78 -8.65 12.43 -15.45
C GLY A 78 -7.67 13.32 -14.69
N PHE A 79 -6.65 13.79 -15.40
CA PHE A 79 -5.65 14.73 -14.93
C PHE A 79 -5.85 16.08 -15.62
N ASP A 80 -5.90 17.18 -14.86
CA ASP A 80 -6.13 18.53 -15.40
C ASP A 80 -4.89 19.43 -15.43
N GLY A 81 -3.71 18.89 -15.10
CA GLY A 81 -2.49 19.66 -14.87
C GLY A 81 -2.15 19.83 -13.39
N SER A 82 -3.16 19.82 -12.51
CA SER A 82 -3.00 20.07 -11.07
C SER A 82 -3.47 18.91 -10.20
N TYR A 83 -4.59 18.28 -10.56
CA TYR A 83 -5.25 17.23 -9.80
C TYR A 83 -5.52 16.01 -10.67
N GLN A 84 -5.45 14.83 -10.04
CA GLN A 84 -5.98 13.59 -10.61
C GLN A 84 -7.34 13.28 -9.97
N ILE A 85 -8.35 13.02 -10.78
CA ILE A 85 -9.71 12.74 -10.33
C ILE A 85 -10.10 11.34 -10.76
N LYS A 86 -10.47 10.47 -9.82
CA LYS A 86 -10.96 9.11 -10.05
C LYS A 86 -12.49 9.08 -9.97
N GLY A 87 -13.13 8.34 -10.85
CA GLY A 87 -14.59 8.23 -10.91
C GLY A 87 -15.25 9.15 -11.93
N MET A 88 -14.47 9.73 -12.85
CA MET A 88 -14.94 10.64 -13.90
C MET A 88 -15.73 9.93 -15.00
N GLY A 89 -15.70 8.60 -15.09
CA GLY A 89 -16.37 7.84 -16.15
C GLY A 89 -15.35 7.21 -17.08
N THR A 90 -15.80 6.44 -18.05
CA THR A 90 -14.93 5.77 -19.02
C THR A 90 -14.27 6.75 -19.98
N ASN A 91 -12.95 6.70 -20.06
CA ASN A 91 -12.16 7.54 -20.95
C ASN A 91 -11.53 6.72 -22.11
N PRO A 92 -10.72 7.32 -22.99
CA PRO A 92 -10.10 6.64 -24.14
C PRO A 92 -9.21 5.43 -23.82
N LEU A 93 -8.85 5.21 -22.55
CA LEU A 93 -7.97 4.12 -22.11
C LEU A 93 -8.72 2.88 -21.62
N VAL A 94 -10.05 2.88 -21.68
CA VAL A 94 -10.83 1.65 -21.47
C VAL A 94 -10.56 0.68 -22.62
N GLY A 95 -10.10 -0.52 -22.26
CA GLY A 95 -9.83 -1.59 -23.22
C GLY A 95 -11.08 -2.23 -23.79
N LYS A 96 -10.98 -2.74 -25.03
CA LYS A 96 -11.97 -3.66 -25.58
C LYS A 96 -12.09 -4.91 -24.71
N GLY A 97 -13.32 -5.25 -24.35
CA GLY A 97 -13.62 -6.42 -23.52
C GLY A 97 -13.22 -6.27 -22.06
N THR A 98 -13.08 -5.04 -21.55
CA THR A 98 -13.14 -4.74 -20.11
C THR A 98 -14.52 -5.11 -19.59
N ASP A 99 -14.59 -5.69 -18.39
CA ASP A 99 -15.81 -6.23 -17.79
C ASP A 99 -16.86 -5.14 -17.47
N GLY A 100 -18.13 -5.53 -17.41
CA GLY A 100 -19.24 -4.62 -17.13
C GLY A 100 -19.09 -3.85 -15.81
N ARG A 101 -18.38 -4.42 -14.82
CA ARG A 101 -18.09 -3.76 -13.53
C ARG A 101 -17.06 -2.63 -13.61
N HIS A 102 -16.34 -2.52 -14.71
CA HIS A 102 -15.41 -1.41 -14.97
C HIS A 102 -15.81 -0.59 -16.21
N SER A 103 -16.91 -0.95 -16.86
CA SER A 103 -17.34 -0.36 -18.13
C SER A 103 -18.08 0.97 -18.03
N ASN A 104 -18.48 1.44 -16.83
CA ASN A 104 -19.09 2.77 -16.66
C ASN A 104 -18.12 3.82 -16.11
N GLY A 105 -16.95 3.40 -15.62
CA GLY A 105 -15.92 4.26 -15.04
C GLY A 105 -16.36 5.09 -13.82
N ALA A 106 -17.49 4.76 -13.20
CA ALA A 106 -17.97 5.39 -11.98
C ALA A 106 -17.21 4.88 -10.75
N LEU A 107 -17.21 5.69 -9.69
CA LEU A 107 -16.70 5.33 -8.36
C LEU A 107 -17.83 5.58 -7.35
N GLY A 108 -18.18 4.57 -6.57
CA GLY A 108 -19.15 4.73 -5.49
C GLY A 108 -18.57 5.49 -4.29
N ALA A 109 -19.42 6.22 -3.58
CA ALA A 109 -19.02 7.01 -2.41
C ALA A 109 -18.35 6.18 -1.31
N ILE A 110 -18.79 4.93 -1.09
CA ILE A 110 -18.17 4.03 -0.11
C ILE A 110 -16.70 3.79 -0.44
N HIS A 111 -16.40 3.43 -1.69
CA HIS A 111 -15.04 3.16 -2.14
C HIS A 111 -14.17 4.43 -2.13
N ALA A 112 -14.74 5.59 -2.49
CA ALA A 112 -14.00 6.86 -2.44
C ALA A 112 -13.59 7.23 -1.01
N ILE A 113 -14.50 7.12 -0.03
CA ILE A 113 -14.20 7.37 1.38
C ILE A 113 -13.24 6.33 1.92
N TYR A 114 -13.45 5.04 1.63
CA TYR A 114 -12.55 3.96 2.06
C TYR A 114 -11.11 4.21 1.58
N GLU A 115 -10.93 4.55 0.31
CA GLU A 115 -9.62 4.86 -0.27
C GLU A 115 -9.01 6.14 0.34
N ALA A 116 -9.82 7.16 0.64
CA ALA A 116 -9.37 8.39 1.27
C ALA A 116 -8.87 8.17 2.70
N LEU A 117 -9.64 7.44 3.52
CA LEU A 117 -9.29 7.14 4.91
C LEU A 117 -8.01 6.31 4.99
N TRP A 118 -7.90 5.22 4.22
CA TRP A 118 -6.68 4.43 4.17
C TRP A 118 -5.51 5.24 3.61
N GLY A 119 -5.72 6.06 2.58
CA GLY A 119 -4.67 6.91 2.02
C GLY A 119 -4.08 7.87 3.05
N GLU A 120 -4.92 8.46 3.91
CA GLU A 120 -4.46 9.35 4.98
C GLU A 120 -3.71 8.60 6.07
N VAL A 121 -4.26 7.49 6.56
CA VAL A 121 -3.61 6.68 7.60
C VAL A 121 -2.27 6.13 7.13
N LEU A 122 -2.24 5.53 5.93
CA LEU A 122 -1.03 4.95 5.36
C LEU A 122 0.04 5.98 5.04
N ALA A 123 -0.33 7.22 4.69
CA ALA A 123 0.63 8.29 4.48
C ALA A 123 1.48 8.58 5.72
N GLN A 124 0.95 8.29 6.91
CA GLN A 124 1.61 8.57 8.18
C GLN A 124 2.34 7.37 8.79
N ILE A 125 1.89 6.14 8.49
CA ILE A 125 2.47 4.93 9.10
C ILE A 125 3.42 4.16 8.18
N LEU A 126 3.27 4.28 6.86
CA LEU A 126 4.08 3.53 5.92
C LEU A 126 5.52 4.06 5.88
N PRO A 127 6.52 3.18 5.67
CA PRO A 127 7.93 3.57 5.72
C PRO A 127 8.32 4.68 4.74
N TYR A 128 7.70 4.71 3.55
CA TYR A 128 7.88 5.77 2.54
C TYR A 128 6.58 6.52 2.25
N GLY A 129 5.55 6.35 3.09
CA GLY A 129 4.25 7.02 2.94
C GLY A 129 3.35 6.47 1.84
N ALA A 130 2.29 7.23 1.53
CA ALA A 130 1.25 6.92 0.56
C ALA A 130 0.89 8.17 -0.24
N VAL A 131 0.36 7.96 -1.44
CA VAL A 131 -0.22 9.03 -2.25
C VAL A 131 -1.57 9.42 -1.65
N ARG A 132 -1.70 10.69 -1.26
CA ARG A 132 -2.85 11.17 -0.49
C ARG A 132 -4.03 11.54 -1.38
N ALA A 133 -5.23 11.24 -0.88
CA ALA A 133 -6.44 11.89 -1.34
C ALA A 133 -6.50 13.31 -0.76
N ARG A 134 -6.98 14.26 -1.56
CA ARG A 134 -7.19 15.65 -1.14
C ARG A 134 -8.66 15.90 -0.77
N ALA A 135 -9.58 15.30 -1.51
CA ALA A 135 -11.01 15.46 -1.27
C ALA A 135 -11.83 14.31 -1.83
N VAL A 136 -13.02 14.11 -1.26
CA VAL A 136 -14.11 13.31 -1.84
C VAL A 136 -15.31 14.21 -2.11
N LEU A 137 -15.72 14.26 -3.38
CA LEU A 137 -16.88 15.03 -3.82
C LEU A 137 -18.02 14.08 -4.16
N LEU A 138 -19.15 14.23 -3.48
CA LEU A 138 -20.37 13.47 -3.70
C LEU A 138 -21.22 14.14 -4.78
N THR A 139 -21.55 13.42 -5.85
CA THR A 139 -22.35 13.96 -6.97
C THR A 139 -23.82 13.63 -6.79
N ASP A 140 -24.72 14.34 -7.45
CA ASP A 140 -26.17 14.04 -7.43
C ASP A 140 -26.56 12.85 -8.32
N ILE A 141 -25.58 12.15 -8.88
CA ILE A 141 -25.77 11.06 -9.82
C ILE A 141 -25.74 9.73 -9.07
N TYR A 142 -26.76 8.92 -9.31
CA TYR A 142 -26.86 7.57 -8.79
C TYR A 142 -26.47 6.56 -9.86
N THR A 143 -25.79 5.50 -9.43
CA THR A 143 -25.51 4.33 -10.26
C THR A 143 -26.57 3.26 -9.98
N ASP A 144 -27.04 2.59 -11.03
CA ASP A 144 -28.05 1.53 -10.89
C ASP A 144 -27.47 0.31 -10.16
N LYS A 145 -28.29 -0.28 -9.28
CA LYS A 145 -27.88 -1.18 -8.19
C LYS A 145 -27.24 -2.49 -8.69
N ALA A 146 -26.01 -2.75 -8.26
CA ALA A 146 -25.36 -4.07 -8.01
C ALA A 146 -23.82 -3.95 -7.85
N PHE A 147 -23.24 -2.74 -7.95
CA PHE A 147 -21.78 -2.57 -7.95
C PHE A 147 -21.15 -2.58 -6.55
N ASP A 148 -21.78 -1.93 -5.57
CA ASP A 148 -21.14 -1.65 -4.26
C ASP A 148 -21.97 -2.10 -3.05
N ARG A 149 -23.25 -2.44 -3.24
CA ARG A 149 -24.16 -2.83 -2.15
C ARG A 149 -25.09 -3.97 -2.56
N PRO A 150 -25.46 -4.86 -1.62
CA PRO A 150 -26.52 -5.86 -1.85
C PRO A 150 -27.87 -5.19 -2.15
N HIS A 151 -28.12 -4.02 -1.54
CA HIS A 151 -29.36 -3.26 -1.65
C HIS A 151 -29.08 -1.74 -1.72
N GLY A 152 -29.92 -0.98 -2.44
CA GLY A 152 -29.78 0.49 -2.56
C GLY A 152 -29.02 0.97 -3.80
N LYS A 153 -29.34 2.18 -4.30
CA LYS A 153 -28.59 2.84 -5.39
C LYS A 153 -27.32 3.42 -4.77
N SER A 154 -26.17 3.22 -5.40
CA SER A 154 -24.91 3.79 -4.92
C SER A 154 -24.72 5.17 -5.53
N ARG A 155 -24.51 6.19 -4.69
CA ARG A 155 -24.26 7.57 -5.14
C ARG A 155 -22.83 7.66 -5.64
N ARG A 156 -22.66 8.25 -6.82
CA ARG A 156 -21.36 8.41 -7.47
C ARG A 156 -20.56 9.50 -6.76
N ALA A 157 -19.27 9.24 -6.56
CA ALA A 157 -18.32 10.17 -6.01
C ALA A 157 -17.13 10.40 -6.95
N LEU A 158 -16.46 11.53 -6.75
CA LEU A 158 -15.19 11.89 -7.37
C LEU A 158 -14.14 11.92 -6.27
N LEU A 159 -13.11 11.09 -6.41
CA LEU A 159 -11.96 11.08 -5.49
C LEU A 159 -10.83 11.92 -6.11
N VAL A 160 -10.48 13.01 -5.46
CA VAL A 160 -9.42 13.93 -5.88
C VAL A 160 -8.13 13.54 -5.18
N ARG A 161 -7.05 13.34 -5.94
CA ARG A 161 -5.73 12.89 -5.47
C ARG A 161 -4.60 13.72 -6.05
N GLU A 162 -3.45 13.62 -5.40
CA GLU A 162 -2.19 14.14 -5.93
C GLU A 162 -1.81 13.41 -7.24
N PRO A 163 -1.39 14.14 -8.29
CA PRO A 163 -0.80 13.54 -9.48
C PRO A 163 0.60 13.01 -9.15
N VAL A 164 0.92 11.80 -9.60
CA VAL A 164 2.22 11.16 -9.35
C VAL A 164 2.70 10.37 -10.57
N ILE A 165 4.01 10.31 -10.75
CA ILE A 165 4.66 9.41 -11.70
C ILE A 165 4.81 8.03 -11.05
N ARG A 166 4.77 6.99 -11.87
CA ARG A 166 4.75 5.57 -11.47
C ARG A 166 5.70 4.79 -12.37
N PRO A 167 6.30 3.69 -11.89
CA PRO A 167 7.05 2.75 -12.73
C PRO A 167 6.31 2.39 -14.03
N ALA A 168 5.01 2.08 -13.91
CA ALA A 168 4.16 1.72 -15.03
C ALA A 168 4.11 2.76 -16.18
N HIS A 169 4.36 4.04 -15.92
CA HIS A 169 4.40 5.06 -16.98
C HIS A 169 5.49 4.79 -18.03
N PHE A 170 6.52 4.04 -17.65
CA PHE A 170 7.64 3.66 -18.50
C PHE A 170 7.54 2.23 -19.04
N GLU A 171 6.45 1.52 -18.73
CA GLU A 171 6.21 0.14 -19.15
C GLU A 171 5.17 0.06 -20.25
N ARG A 172 5.18 -1.03 -21.03
CA ARG A 172 4.19 -1.29 -22.07
C ARG A 172 2.85 -1.79 -21.52
N ALA A 173 1.77 -1.52 -22.26
CA ALA A 173 0.45 -2.08 -22.06
C ALA A 173 0.11 -3.10 -23.16
N PRO A 174 0.72 -4.31 -23.17
CA PRO A 174 0.68 -5.22 -24.32
C PRO A 174 -0.72 -5.76 -24.64
N TYR A 175 -1.61 -5.81 -23.64
CA TYR A 175 -2.98 -6.32 -23.79
C TYR A 175 -4.01 -5.23 -24.07
N PHE A 176 -3.61 -3.95 -24.08
CA PHE A 176 -4.52 -2.86 -24.35
C PHE A 176 -4.92 -2.85 -25.82
N ARG A 177 -6.23 -2.89 -26.05
CA ARG A 177 -6.83 -2.69 -27.37
C ARG A 177 -7.80 -1.51 -27.28
N PRO A 178 -7.50 -0.37 -27.93
CA PRO A 178 -8.37 0.79 -27.86
C PRO A 178 -9.73 0.53 -28.51
N GLN A 179 -10.75 1.25 -28.05
CA GLN A 179 -12.04 1.29 -28.73
C GLN A 179 -11.90 1.92 -30.12
N PRO A 180 -12.71 1.51 -31.12
CA PRO A 180 -12.56 1.98 -32.51
C PRO A 180 -12.51 3.51 -32.65
N GLU A 181 -13.31 4.22 -31.88
CA GLU A 181 -13.42 5.68 -31.88
C GLU A 181 -12.17 6.41 -31.37
N TYR A 182 -11.30 5.74 -30.61
CA TYR A 182 -10.09 6.33 -30.02
C TYR A 182 -8.80 5.87 -30.69
N VAL A 183 -8.86 4.95 -31.66
CA VAL A 183 -7.66 4.37 -32.32
C VAL A 183 -6.76 5.46 -32.91
N THR A 184 -7.34 6.48 -33.54
CA THR A 184 -6.60 7.56 -34.21
C THR A 184 -5.99 8.57 -33.23
N GLN A 185 -6.42 8.58 -31.97
CA GLN A 185 -5.93 9.49 -30.93
C GLN A 185 -4.70 8.94 -30.19
N LEU A 186 -4.35 7.67 -30.42
CA LEU A 186 -3.39 6.94 -29.59
C LEU A 186 -2.13 6.56 -30.38
N VAL A 187 -0.99 7.06 -29.93
CA VAL A 187 0.32 6.60 -30.42
C VAL A 187 0.52 5.13 -30.04
N HIS A 188 1.10 4.35 -30.97
CA HIS A 188 1.43 2.94 -30.73
C HIS A 188 2.28 2.78 -29.46
N ASP A 189 1.90 1.85 -28.59
CA ASP A 189 2.45 1.74 -27.24
C ASP A 189 3.98 1.56 -27.19
N ALA A 190 4.56 0.80 -28.13
CA ALA A 190 6.02 0.68 -28.21
C ALA A 190 6.73 2.00 -28.56
N ARG A 191 6.09 2.89 -29.35
CA ARG A 191 6.63 4.21 -29.68
C ARG A 191 6.51 5.15 -28.47
N ARG A 192 5.38 5.10 -27.77
CA ARG A 192 5.17 5.83 -26.52
C ARG A 192 6.26 5.48 -25.51
N VAL A 193 6.44 4.20 -25.18
CA VAL A 193 7.49 3.76 -24.22
C VAL A 193 8.87 4.20 -24.68
N ARG A 194 9.20 4.01 -25.97
CA ARG A 194 10.47 4.48 -26.51
C ARG A 194 10.67 5.97 -26.27
N SER A 195 9.63 6.79 -26.43
CA SER A 195 9.72 8.24 -26.24
C SER A 195 9.88 8.66 -24.77
N VAL A 196 9.21 7.98 -23.84
CA VAL A 196 9.18 8.41 -22.42
C VAL A 196 10.30 7.80 -21.58
N ILE A 197 10.87 6.65 -21.98
CA ILE A 197 11.88 5.94 -21.17
C ILE A 197 13.15 6.76 -20.90
N HIS A 198 13.48 7.72 -21.77
CA HIS A 198 14.62 8.62 -21.59
C HIS A 198 14.46 9.54 -20.38
N MET A 199 13.23 9.76 -19.92
CA MET A 199 12.93 10.57 -18.73
C MET A 199 13.01 9.76 -17.44
N LEU A 200 13.03 8.42 -17.49
CA LEU A 200 13.06 7.57 -16.30
C LEU A 200 14.25 7.89 -15.37
N PRO A 201 15.50 8.04 -15.85
CA PRO A 201 16.63 8.33 -14.96
C PRO A 201 16.43 9.59 -14.11
N GLY A 202 15.86 10.66 -14.67
CA GLY A 202 15.57 11.90 -13.94
C GLY A 202 14.42 11.78 -12.93
N ASN A 203 13.66 10.68 -12.97
CA ASN A 203 12.53 10.40 -12.08
C ASN A 203 12.83 9.33 -11.03
N LEU A 204 13.97 8.64 -11.14
CA LEU A 204 14.35 7.63 -10.15
C LEU A 204 14.66 8.29 -8.81
N PRO A 205 14.31 7.63 -7.69
CA PRO A 205 14.64 8.13 -6.37
C PRO A 205 16.14 8.09 -6.13
N VAL A 206 16.62 9.03 -5.33
CA VAL A 206 18.03 9.12 -4.91
C VAL A 206 18.15 8.63 -3.47
N PRO A 207 19.19 7.83 -3.13
CA PRO A 207 19.45 7.42 -1.75
C PRO A 207 19.62 8.62 -0.82
N PRO A 208 19.27 8.51 0.47
CA PRO A 208 19.50 9.57 1.46
C PRO A 208 20.95 10.05 1.54
N GLU A 209 21.91 9.14 1.33
CA GLU A 209 23.35 9.39 1.33
C GLU A 209 23.84 10.10 0.05
N GLY A 210 22.95 10.27 -0.93
CA GLY A 210 23.29 10.74 -2.27
C GLY A 210 23.71 9.60 -3.21
N VAL A 211 24.10 9.98 -4.42
CA VAL A 211 24.65 9.04 -5.42
C VAL A 211 26.17 8.94 -5.30
N SER A 212 26.74 7.79 -5.67
CA SER A 212 28.18 7.59 -5.62
C SER A 212 28.96 8.53 -6.55
N GLU A 213 30.26 8.72 -6.30
CA GLU A 213 31.12 9.48 -7.22
C GLU A 213 31.17 8.88 -8.63
N GLU A 214 31.02 7.56 -8.74
CA GLU A 214 30.96 6.85 -10.03
C GLU A 214 29.66 7.19 -10.76
N ALA A 215 28.52 7.15 -10.07
CA ALA A 215 27.23 7.56 -10.62
C ALA A 215 27.19 9.02 -11.07
N GLN A 216 27.97 9.91 -10.46
CA GLN A 216 28.09 11.30 -10.92
C GLN A 216 28.78 11.42 -12.29
N ARG A 217 29.58 10.42 -12.68
CA ARG A 217 30.37 10.41 -13.93
C ARG A 217 29.80 9.45 -14.98
N ASP A 218 29.11 8.39 -14.56
CA ASP A 218 28.52 7.37 -15.42
C ASP A 218 27.00 7.30 -15.25
N HIS A 219 26.28 7.65 -16.33
CA HIS A 219 24.82 7.59 -16.39
C HIS A 219 24.25 6.18 -16.21
N ARG A 220 24.99 5.12 -16.59
CA ARG A 220 24.58 3.73 -16.37
C ARG A 220 24.53 3.41 -14.89
N VAL A 221 25.60 3.78 -14.18
CA VAL A 221 25.72 3.56 -12.73
C VAL A 221 24.68 4.39 -11.99
N TYR A 222 24.46 5.65 -12.39
CA TYR A 222 23.37 6.48 -11.87
C TYR A 222 22.00 5.81 -11.98
N CYS A 223 21.67 5.26 -13.16
CA CYS A 223 20.39 4.58 -13.36
C CYS A 223 20.26 3.33 -12.48
N ILE A 224 21.34 2.54 -12.36
CA ILE A 224 21.35 1.34 -11.52
C ILE A 224 21.15 1.72 -10.06
N GLU A 225 21.84 2.73 -9.55
CA GLU A 225 21.68 3.20 -8.17
C GLU A 225 20.26 3.70 -7.88
N GLY A 226 19.66 4.44 -8.81
CA GLY A 226 18.27 4.89 -8.68
C GLY A 226 17.25 3.75 -8.74
N LEU A 227 17.47 2.73 -9.57
CA LEU A 227 16.64 1.52 -9.61
C LEU A 227 16.79 0.69 -8.33
N CYS A 228 18.01 0.55 -7.82
CA CYS A 228 18.27 -0.09 -6.53
C CYS A 228 17.60 0.68 -5.39
N GLU A 229 17.63 2.00 -5.40
CA GLU A 229 16.92 2.80 -4.39
C GLU A 229 15.41 2.58 -4.47
N LEU A 230 14.82 2.63 -5.67
CA LEU A 230 13.40 2.28 -5.84
C LEU A 230 13.11 0.88 -5.27
N ALA A 231 13.95 -0.11 -5.60
CA ALA A 231 13.83 -1.47 -5.09
C ALA A 231 13.86 -1.54 -3.55
N ARG A 232 14.74 -0.77 -2.89
CA ARG A 232 14.75 -0.69 -1.41
C ARG A 232 13.45 -0.13 -0.87
N ARG A 233 12.92 0.93 -1.48
CA ARG A 233 11.66 1.56 -1.03
C ARG A 233 10.48 0.61 -1.17
N GLU A 234 10.37 -0.04 -2.33
CA GLU A 234 9.34 -1.03 -2.59
C GLU A 234 9.45 -2.24 -1.64
N ALA A 235 10.66 -2.73 -1.40
CA ALA A 235 10.92 -3.83 -0.47
C ALA A 235 10.46 -3.50 0.96
N TRP A 236 10.80 -2.31 1.48
CA TRP A 236 10.35 -1.87 2.80
C TRP A 236 8.84 -1.72 2.90
N GLN A 237 8.20 -1.11 1.91
CA GLN A 237 6.74 -0.98 1.86
C GLN A 237 6.07 -2.35 1.92
N MET A 238 6.53 -3.28 1.08
CA MET A 238 5.96 -4.62 1.01
C MET A 238 6.24 -5.46 2.25
N ALA A 239 7.44 -5.35 2.83
CA ALA A 239 7.76 -6.02 4.09
C ALA A 239 6.86 -5.51 5.21
N PHE A 240 6.69 -4.19 5.30
CA PHE A 240 5.81 -3.57 6.29
C PHE A 240 4.36 -4.06 6.15
N CYS A 241 3.80 -4.02 4.94
CA CYS A 241 2.44 -4.49 4.68
C CYS A 241 2.28 -5.99 4.95
N ARG A 242 3.24 -6.82 4.54
CA ARG A 242 3.21 -8.28 4.73
C ARG A 242 3.14 -8.66 6.20
N THR A 243 4.01 -8.11 7.04
CA THR A 243 4.05 -8.51 8.45
C THR A 243 2.86 -7.98 9.26
N ARG A 244 2.16 -6.95 8.75
CA ARG A 244 0.90 -6.46 9.32
C ARG A 244 -0.34 -6.98 8.59
N PHE A 245 -0.17 -7.93 7.67
CA PHE A 245 -1.26 -8.60 6.96
C PHE A 245 -2.17 -7.62 6.18
N LEU A 246 -1.58 -6.57 5.63
CA LEU A 246 -2.27 -5.59 4.78
C LEU A 246 -2.10 -6.00 3.32
N ARG A 247 -3.13 -6.62 2.74
CA ARG A 247 -3.14 -6.95 1.31
C ARG A 247 -3.62 -5.74 0.52
N LEU A 248 -2.84 -5.26 -0.44
CA LEU A 248 -3.08 -4.00 -1.14
C LEU A 248 -3.59 -4.15 -2.56
N THR A 249 -3.31 -5.27 -3.22
CA THR A 249 -3.36 -5.48 -4.69
C THR A 249 -2.33 -4.63 -5.45
N THR A 250 -1.10 -4.59 -4.94
CA THR A 250 -0.02 -3.76 -5.48
C THR A 250 0.48 -4.27 -6.83
N SER A 251 0.86 -3.31 -7.69
CA SER A 251 1.49 -3.51 -8.97
C SER A 251 2.32 -2.25 -9.33
N PRO A 252 3.13 -2.27 -10.40
CA PRO A 252 3.86 -1.08 -10.85
C PRO A 252 2.97 0.12 -11.18
N SER A 253 1.65 -0.09 -11.37
CA SER A 253 0.67 1.00 -11.57
C SER A 253 0.04 1.53 -10.29
N ASN A 254 0.29 0.89 -9.14
CA ASN A 254 -0.27 1.21 -7.83
C ASN A 254 0.82 1.65 -6.83
N ILE A 255 1.98 2.04 -7.34
CA ILE A 255 3.08 2.63 -6.59
C ILE A 255 3.66 3.82 -7.36
N ALA A 256 4.00 4.88 -6.65
CA ALA A 256 4.68 6.03 -7.22
C ALA A 256 6.18 5.75 -7.38
N ILE A 257 6.83 6.45 -8.31
CA ILE A 257 8.28 6.30 -8.58
C ILE A 257 9.15 6.67 -7.37
N ASP A 258 8.60 7.39 -6.39
CA ASP A 258 9.26 7.74 -5.13
C ASP A 258 9.09 6.67 -4.03
N GLY A 259 8.35 5.58 -4.31
CA GLY A 259 8.06 4.49 -3.38
C GLY A 259 6.76 4.65 -2.57
N ARG A 260 5.98 5.73 -2.75
CA ARG A 260 4.67 5.89 -2.09
C ARG A 260 3.64 4.94 -2.68
N LEU A 261 2.92 4.21 -1.82
CA LEU A 261 1.83 3.32 -2.25
C LEU A 261 0.57 4.10 -2.62
N MET A 262 -0.28 3.54 -3.50
CA MET A 262 -1.54 4.16 -3.88
C MET A 262 -2.61 3.15 -4.33
N ASP A 263 -3.84 3.65 -4.56
CA ASP A 263 -5.01 2.86 -4.95
C ASP A 263 -5.45 1.83 -3.89
N PHE A 264 -5.87 2.34 -2.74
CA PHE A 264 -6.22 1.53 -1.56
C PHE A 264 -7.62 0.92 -1.60
N ASN A 265 -8.35 1.04 -2.72
CA ASN A 265 -9.67 0.41 -2.82
C ASN A 265 -9.59 -1.12 -2.73
N GLY A 266 -8.47 -1.73 -3.15
CA GLY A 266 -8.21 -3.17 -3.03
C GLY A 266 -7.81 -3.63 -1.63
N LEU A 267 -7.52 -2.70 -0.72
CA LEU A 267 -6.92 -2.97 0.58
C LEU A 267 -7.81 -3.90 1.42
N SER A 268 -7.19 -4.87 2.10
CA SER A 268 -7.84 -5.70 3.11
C SER A 268 -6.87 -6.02 4.24
N CYS A 269 -7.29 -5.75 5.48
CA CYS A 269 -6.59 -6.22 6.67
C CYS A 269 -6.95 -7.69 6.90
N LEU A 270 -5.97 -8.58 6.83
CA LEU A 270 -6.08 -10.04 6.92
C LEU A 270 -5.44 -10.57 8.21
N PHE A 271 -5.47 -9.77 9.28
CA PHE A 271 -4.76 -10.06 10.51
C PHE A 271 -5.19 -11.42 11.11
N PRO A 272 -4.24 -12.27 11.56
CA PRO A 272 -4.57 -13.56 12.14
C PRO A 272 -5.46 -13.38 13.36
N GLY A 273 -6.55 -14.14 13.41
CA GLY A 273 -7.53 -14.05 14.49
C GLY A 273 -8.81 -13.31 14.12
N ASP A 274 -8.79 -12.44 13.10
CA ASP A 274 -9.98 -11.69 12.66
C ASP A 274 -10.89 -12.50 11.73
N TYR A 275 -10.37 -13.57 11.13
CA TYR A 275 -11.06 -14.39 10.14
C TYR A 275 -10.97 -15.87 10.50
N PRO A 276 -12.02 -16.66 10.21
CA PRO A 276 -11.91 -18.12 10.27
C PRO A 276 -10.91 -18.60 9.22
N ASP A 277 -10.21 -19.70 9.52
CA ASP A 277 -9.23 -20.31 8.61
C ASP A 277 -9.92 -21.12 7.50
N ASP A 278 -10.61 -20.39 6.60
CA ASP A 278 -11.33 -20.94 5.46
C ASP A 278 -10.54 -20.78 4.13
N PHE A 279 -11.05 -21.41 3.06
CA PHE A 279 -10.44 -21.33 1.74
C PHE A 279 -10.30 -19.88 1.22
N GLY A 280 -11.31 -19.04 1.47
CA GLY A 280 -11.31 -17.64 1.02
C GLY A 280 -10.28 -16.79 1.75
N TYR A 281 -10.09 -17.01 3.05
CA TYR A 281 -9.02 -16.39 3.83
C TYR A 281 -7.64 -16.84 3.34
N ARG A 282 -7.43 -18.16 3.18
CA ARG A 282 -6.15 -18.72 2.69
C ARG A 282 -5.79 -18.23 1.29
N LEU A 283 -6.76 -18.09 0.39
CA LEU A 283 -6.54 -17.54 -0.95
C LEU A 283 -6.03 -16.08 -0.87
N ARG A 284 -6.66 -15.25 -0.04
CA ARG A 284 -6.26 -13.84 0.13
C ARG A 284 -4.89 -13.69 0.78
N LEU A 285 -4.53 -14.60 1.71
CA LEU A 285 -3.17 -14.67 2.25
C LEU A 285 -2.15 -15.08 1.20
N ALA A 286 -2.47 -16.04 0.33
CA ALA A 286 -1.59 -16.43 -0.76
C ALA A 286 -1.41 -15.29 -1.79
N GLU A 287 -2.43 -14.44 -2.00
CA GLU A 287 -2.30 -13.21 -2.80
C GLU A 287 -1.35 -12.20 -2.15
N LEU A 288 -1.51 -11.92 -0.85
CA LEU A 288 -0.59 -11.06 -0.08
C LEU A 288 0.87 -11.54 -0.20
N GLN A 289 1.09 -12.86 -0.17
CA GLN A 289 2.41 -13.45 -0.32
C GLN A 289 3.02 -13.27 -1.72
N LYS A 290 2.21 -12.97 -2.74
CA LYS A 290 2.68 -12.77 -4.13
C LYS A 290 2.97 -11.31 -4.47
N GLU A 291 2.44 -10.34 -3.73
CA GLU A 291 2.57 -8.91 -4.04
C GLU A 291 4.01 -8.43 -4.30
N PRO A 292 5.04 -8.82 -3.51
CA PRO A 292 6.41 -8.36 -3.76
C PRO A 292 6.97 -8.87 -5.09
N VAL A 293 6.59 -10.08 -5.51
CA VAL A 293 7.06 -10.67 -6.78
C VAL A 293 6.57 -9.87 -7.97
N VAL A 294 5.35 -9.31 -7.88
CA VAL A 294 4.77 -8.45 -8.93
C VAL A 294 5.60 -7.18 -9.11
N LEU A 295 6.10 -6.60 -8.01
CA LEU A 295 6.96 -5.42 -8.04
C LEU A 295 8.36 -5.71 -8.55
N ILE A 296 8.99 -6.82 -8.12
CA ILE A 296 10.28 -7.27 -8.67
C ILE A 296 10.19 -7.44 -10.19
N GLN A 297 9.08 -8.00 -10.70
CA GLN A 297 8.88 -8.12 -12.14
C GLN A 297 8.79 -6.74 -12.83
N GLY A 298 8.07 -5.78 -12.26
CA GLY A 298 8.02 -4.41 -12.77
C GLY A 298 9.40 -3.74 -12.82
N LEU A 299 10.19 -3.86 -11.77
CA LEU A 299 11.56 -3.36 -11.73
C LEU A 299 12.45 -4.02 -12.80
N SER A 300 12.31 -5.34 -12.98
CA SER A 300 13.00 -6.10 -14.03
C SER A 300 12.59 -5.67 -15.44
N ASP A 301 11.33 -5.27 -15.62
CA ASP A 301 10.81 -4.72 -16.87
C ASP A 301 11.38 -3.32 -17.14
N LEU A 302 11.51 -2.46 -16.12
CA LEU A 302 12.20 -1.17 -16.27
C LEU A 302 13.66 -1.35 -16.72
N CYS A 303 14.39 -2.29 -16.12
CA CYS A 303 15.77 -2.62 -16.52
C CYS A 303 15.85 -3.06 -17.99
N LEU A 304 14.85 -3.81 -18.45
CA LEU A 304 14.74 -4.25 -19.85
C LEU A 304 14.47 -3.07 -20.78
N TYR A 305 13.53 -2.18 -20.45
CA TYR A 305 13.20 -1.04 -21.29
C TYR A 305 14.36 -0.04 -21.38
N LEU A 306 15.09 0.18 -20.29
CA LEU A 306 16.29 1.00 -20.28
C LEU A 306 17.40 0.41 -21.17
N GLY A 307 17.74 -0.87 -21.00
CA GLY A 307 18.76 -1.49 -21.86
C GLY A 307 18.33 -1.57 -23.33
N LYS A 308 17.04 -1.76 -23.61
CA LYS A 308 16.52 -1.81 -24.98
C LYS A 308 16.57 -0.46 -25.70
N TYR A 309 16.21 0.64 -25.02
CA TYR A 309 15.95 1.93 -25.67
C TYR A 309 16.95 3.04 -25.34
N LEU A 310 17.76 2.88 -24.28
CA LEU A 310 18.71 3.89 -23.82
C LEU A 310 20.15 3.36 -23.73
N PHE A 311 20.34 2.12 -23.31
CA PHE A 311 21.65 1.51 -23.14
C PHE A 311 21.81 0.26 -24.03
N ASP A 312 22.21 -0.86 -23.47
CA ASP A 312 22.50 -2.11 -24.17
C ASP A 312 22.06 -3.35 -23.35
N PRO A 313 22.15 -4.57 -23.92
CA PRO A 313 21.79 -5.80 -23.20
C PRO A 313 22.63 -6.07 -21.95
N ASP A 314 23.90 -5.66 -21.94
CA ASP A 314 24.79 -5.84 -20.79
C ASP A 314 24.31 -5.02 -19.59
N PHE A 315 23.86 -3.78 -19.84
CA PHE A 315 23.18 -2.98 -18.82
C PHE A 315 21.97 -3.72 -18.24
N THR A 316 21.10 -4.30 -19.09
CA THR A 316 19.91 -5.02 -18.59
C THR A 316 20.28 -6.17 -17.67
N MET A 317 21.31 -6.95 -18.03
CA MET A 317 21.77 -8.09 -17.21
C MET A 317 22.27 -7.61 -15.84
N VAL A 318 23.19 -6.64 -15.83
CA VAL A 318 23.78 -6.12 -14.58
C VAL A 318 22.73 -5.43 -13.70
N ALA A 319 21.86 -4.60 -14.30
CA ALA A 319 20.83 -3.88 -13.58
C ALA A 319 19.82 -4.84 -12.92
N ARG A 320 19.35 -5.86 -13.65
CA ARG A 320 18.42 -6.87 -13.10
C ARG A 320 19.02 -7.60 -11.92
N GLN A 321 20.26 -8.06 -12.04
CA GLN A 321 20.94 -8.74 -10.95
C GLN A 321 21.02 -7.86 -9.70
N LYS A 322 21.55 -6.62 -9.84
CA LYS A 322 21.71 -5.70 -8.71
C LYS A 322 20.38 -5.33 -8.06
N VAL A 323 19.35 -5.08 -8.86
CA VAL A 323 18.01 -4.73 -8.39
C VAL A 323 17.36 -5.89 -7.64
N GLU A 324 17.44 -7.10 -8.17
CA GLU A 324 16.89 -8.30 -7.51
C GLU A 324 17.61 -8.59 -6.20
N GLU A 325 18.95 -8.57 -6.20
CA GLU A 325 19.76 -8.74 -4.99
C GLU A 325 19.41 -7.68 -3.93
N THR A 326 19.29 -6.42 -4.35
CA THR A 326 18.91 -5.30 -3.46
C THR A 326 17.51 -5.52 -2.88
N PHE A 327 16.51 -5.79 -3.72
CA PHE A 327 15.15 -6.00 -3.26
C PHE A 327 15.08 -7.17 -2.27
N GLN A 328 15.65 -8.32 -2.62
CA GLN A 328 15.58 -9.52 -1.78
C GLN A 328 16.27 -9.28 -0.44
N LYS A 329 17.50 -8.74 -0.43
CA LYS A 329 18.21 -8.44 0.81
C LYS A 329 17.38 -7.50 1.70
N THR A 330 16.97 -6.36 1.15
CA THR A 330 16.22 -5.36 1.90
C THR A 330 14.87 -5.90 2.38
N PHE A 331 14.16 -6.66 1.56
CA PHE A 331 12.85 -7.22 1.91
C PHE A 331 12.94 -8.20 3.08
N HIS A 332 13.90 -9.12 3.06
CA HIS A 332 14.08 -10.09 4.14
C HIS A 332 14.47 -9.42 5.45
N GLU A 333 15.44 -8.49 5.41
CA GLU A 333 15.85 -7.73 6.59
C GLU A 333 14.71 -6.89 7.15
N ALA A 334 13.98 -6.18 6.29
CA ALA A 334 12.80 -5.41 6.67
C ALA A 334 11.73 -6.30 7.31
N CYS A 335 11.44 -7.49 6.77
CA CYS A 335 10.49 -8.43 7.38
C CYS A 335 10.91 -8.82 8.80
N TYR A 336 12.20 -9.09 9.03
CA TYR A 336 12.69 -9.42 10.37
C TYR A 336 12.52 -8.25 11.34
N TYR A 337 12.95 -7.04 10.98
CA TYR A 337 12.72 -5.84 11.81
C TYR A 337 11.25 -5.66 12.15
N CYS A 338 10.40 -5.83 11.13
CA CYS A 338 8.98 -5.65 11.26
C CYS A 338 8.33 -6.69 12.18
N TYR A 339 8.73 -7.96 12.12
CA TYR A 339 8.22 -8.97 13.05
C TYR A 339 8.77 -8.79 14.47
N LEU A 340 10.05 -8.44 14.63
CA LEU A 340 10.64 -8.17 15.95
C LEU A 340 9.88 -7.04 16.68
N GLU A 341 9.51 -5.99 15.95
CA GLU A 341 8.67 -4.91 16.46
C GLU A 341 7.28 -5.41 16.90
N GLN A 342 6.63 -6.27 16.12
CA GLN A 342 5.35 -6.88 16.52
C GLN A 342 5.48 -7.77 17.76
N LEU A 343 6.64 -8.39 17.97
CA LEU A 343 6.96 -9.22 19.13
C LEU A 343 7.42 -8.41 20.35
N GLY A 344 7.39 -7.08 20.26
CA GLY A 344 7.76 -6.17 21.35
C GLY A 344 9.26 -6.07 21.59
N ILE A 345 10.10 -6.56 20.66
CA ILE A 345 11.55 -6.41 20.79
C ILE A 345 11.94 -4.94 20.59
N PRO A 346 12.65 -4.32 21.53
CA PRO A 346 13.08 -2.93 21.39
C PRO A 346 14.10 -2.78 20.26
N THR A 347 13.69 -2.14 19.17
CA THR A 347 14.50 -1.99 17.95
C THR A 347 15.72 -1.07 18.14
N GLU A 348 15.72 -0.24 19.18
CA GLU A 348 16.85 0.62 19.57
C GLU A 348 18.10 -0.16 20.00
N PHE A 349 17.94 -1.43 20.38
CA PHE A 349 19.05 -2.32 20.72
C PHE A 349 19.64 -3.05 19.51
N MET A 350 19.11 -2.81 18.31
CA MET A 350 19.60 -3.48 17.11
C MET A 350 20.97 -2.94 16.70
N PRO A 351 21.95 -3.82 16.40
CA PRO A 351 23.26 -3.39 15.92
C PRO A 351 23.13 -2.68 14.55
N LYS A 352 24.11 -1.84 14.23
CA LYS A 352 24.21 -1.22 12.90
C LYS A 352 24.63 -2.23 11.83
N GLU A 353 25.29 -3.30 12.24
CA GLU A 353 25.81 -4.37 11.39
C GLU A 353 24.72 -5.35 10.92
N GLY A 354 23.48 -5.16 11.38
CA GLY A 354 22.32 -5.97 11.00
C GLY A 354 21.73 -6.79 12.14
N ILE A 355 20.67 -7.53 11.83
CA ILE A 355 19.91 -8.30 12.82
C ILE A 355 20.69 -9.58 13.22
N PRO A 356 20.94 -9.80 14.52
CA PRO A 356 21.57 -11.02 15.01
C PRO A 356 20.80 -12.30 14.64
N ASP A 357 21.53 -13.38 14.36
CA ASP A 357 20.93 -14.66 13.97
C ASP A 357 19.99 -15.24 15.04
N THR A 358 20.27 -14.98 16.32
CA THR A 358 19.38 -15.37 17.43
C THR A 358 17.98 -14.76 17.29
N LEU A 359 17.90 -13.50 16.90
CA LEU A 359 16.63 -12.80 16.68
C LEU A 359 15.94 -13.25 15.39
N LYS A 360 16.71 -13.53 14.32
CA LYS A 360 16.16 -14.11 13.09
C LYS A 360 15.52 -15.48 13.35
N LYS A 361 16.18 -16.34 14.14
CA LYS A 361 15.63 -17.64 14.58
C LYS A 361 14.35 -17.48 15.38
N GLN A 362 14.29 -16.52 16.30
CA GLN A 362 13.06 -16.18 17.01
C GLN A 362 11.90 -15.85 16.06
N VAL A 363 12.11 -14.94 15.10
CA VAL A 363 11.07 -14.59 14.11
C VAL A 363 10.65 -15.81 13.28
N ASN A 364 11.61 -16.58 12.75
CA ASN A 364 11.31 -17.75 11.93
C ASN A 364 10.46 -18.77 12.70
N SER A 365 10.85 -19.08 13.95
CA SER A 365 10.11 -20.01 14.81
C SER A 365 8.69 -19.51 15.13
N PHE A 366 8.52 -18.20 15.37
CA PHE A 366 7.22 -17.58 15.57
C PHE A 366 6.31 -17.68 14.34
N VAL A 367 6.82 -17.34 13.14
CA VAL A 367 6.05 -17.42 11.90
C VAL A 367 5.60 -18.86 11.63
N VAL A 368 6.46 -19.85 11.86
CA VAL A 368 6.10 -21.28 11.76
C VAL A 368 4.99 -21.62 12.74
N LEU A 369 5.11 -21.21 14.01
CA LEU A 369 4.11 -21.48 15.05
C LEU A 369 2.74 -20.87 14.70
N VAL A 370 2.70 -19.60 14.28
CA VAL A 370 1.46 -18.92 13.87
C VAL A 370 0.79 -19.65 12.71
N ASN A 371 1.56 -20.06 11.71
CA ASN A 371 1.03 -20.79 10.56
C ASN A 371 0.50 -22.19 10.94
N LYS A 372 1.09 -22.83 11.95
CA LYS A 372 0.67 -24.17 12.41
C LYS A 372 -0.54 -24.15 13.34
N ARG A 373 -0.81 -23.00 13.97
CA ARG A 373 -1.95 -22.79 14.88
C ARG A 373 -3.04 -21.89 14.29
N SER A 374 -3.05 -21.65 12.97
CA SER A 374 -3.96 -20.68 12.33
C SER A 374 -5.43 -20.89 12.66
N ASP A 375 -5.85 -22.15 12.77
CA ASP A 375 -7.19 -22.60 13.16
C ASP A 375 -7.57 -22.24 14.60
N ARG A 376 -6.60 -22.25 15.52
CA ARG A 376 -6.78 -21.96 16.95
C ARG A 376 -6.65 -20.48 17.30
N LEU A 377 -6.23 -19.63 16.35
CA LEU A 377 -6.03 -18.19 16.58
C LEU A 377 -7.31 -17.36 16.39
N TYR A 378 -8.32 -17.91 15.71
CA TYR A 378 -9.56 -17.19 15.42
C TYR A 378 -10.32 -16.78 16.70
N CYS A 379 -10.66 -15.49 16.80
CA CYS A 379 -11.41 -14.92 17.91
C CYS A 379 -12.66 -14.20 17.39
N PRO A 380 -13.87 -14.79 17.54
CA PRO A 380 -15.09 -14.18 17.01
C PRO A 380 -15.52 -12.92 17.77
N ASP A 381 -15.21 -12.84 19.07
CA ASP A 381 -15.67 -11.79 20.00
C ASP A 381 -14.63 -10.68 20.18
N VAL A 382 -14.97 -9.47 19.73
CA VAL A 382 -14.09 -8.27 19.77
C VAL A 382 -14.33 -7.41 21.02
N GLY A 383 -15.34 -7.76 21.84
CA GLY A 383 -15.74 -6.98 23.02
C GLY A 383 -15.19 -7.48 24.36
N CYS A 384 -14.42 -8.57 24.39
CA CYS A 384 -13.88 -9.09 25.64
C CYS A 384 -12.64 -8.29 26.03
N LYS A 385 -12.53 -7.88 27.30
CA LYS A 385 -11.35 -7.17 27.83
C LYS A 385 -10.09 -8.07 27.93
N GLU A 386 -10.22 -9.32 27.52
CA GLU A 386 -9.17 -10.33 27.60
C GLU A 386 -8.31 -10.34 26.32
N ASP A 387 -7.04 -10.72 26.48
CA ASP A 387 -6.11 -10.87 25.37
C ASP A 387 -6.63 -11.91 24.35
N SER A 388 -6.57 -11.57 23.07
CA SER A 388 -6.87 -12.51 21.97
C SER A 388 -5.93 -13.73 22.02
N PRO A 389 -6.29 -14.86 21.36
CA PRO A 389 -5.43 -16.05 21.32
C PRO A 389 -3.99 -15.76 20.86
N LEU A 390 -3.82 -14.87 19.87
CA LEU A 390 -2.49 -14.48 19.38
C LEU A 390 -1.71 -13.64 20.41
N GLN A 391 -2.37 -12.68 21.07
CA GLN A 391 -1.75 -11.90 22.14
C GLN A 391 -1.32 -12.80 23.30
N ARG A 392 -2.20 -13.70 23.76
CA ARG A 392 -1.89 -14.67 24.83
C ARG A 392 -0.72 -15.57 24.45
N LEU A 393 -0.68 -16.05 23.21
CA LEU A 393 0.42 -16.90 22.72
C LEU A 393 1.78 -16.20 22.86
N VAL A 394 1.89 -14.96 22.40
CA VAL A 394 3.16 -14.22 22.42
C VAL A 394 3.54 -13.79 23.84
N VAL A 395 2.57 -13.32 24.63
CA VAL A 395 2.79 -13.01 26.05
C VAL A 395 3.30 -14.23 26.82
N GLU A 396 2.75 -15.41 26.54
CA GLU A 396 3.17 -16.65 27.18
C GLU A 396 4.61 -17.03 26.79
N LEU A 397 4.97 -16.91 25.51
CA LEU A 397 6.35 -17.12 25.05
C LEU A 397 7.33 -16.18 25.76
N ILE A 398 6.96 -14.90 25.95
CA ILE A 398 7.78 -13.92 26.67
C ILE A 398 7.93 -14.31 28.15
N ARG A 399 6.83 -14.65 28.84
CA ARG A 399 6.84 -15.00 30.27
C ARG A 399 7.62 -16.27 30.57
N GLN A 400 7.38 -17.32 29.79
CA GLN A 400 8.05 -18.61 30.00
C GLN A 400 9.54 -18.59 29.63
N SER A 401 10.02 -17.53 28.98
CA SER A 401 11.43 -17.36 28.62
C SER A 401 12.31 -16.91 29.80
N HIS A 402 11.73 -16.59 30.96
CA HIS A 402 12.44 -16.14 32.17
C HIS A 402 12.12 -17.01 33.42
N GLY A 403 11.71 -18.27 33.24
CA GLY A 403 11.41 -19.18 34.36
C GLY A 403 11.51 -20.67 33.98
N PRO A 404 11.34 -21.61 34.94
CA PRO A 404 11.25 -23.02 34.62
C PRO A 404 10.04 -23.31 33.72
N ILE A 405 10.22 -24.14 32.70
CA ILE A 405 9.22 -24.51 31.69
C ILE A 405 7.96 -25.02 32.40
N ARG A 406 6.88 -24.24 32.39
CA ARG A 406 5.57 -24.62 32.94
C ARG A 406 4.48 -24.32 31.92
N PRO A 407 4.16 -25.26 31.04
CA PRO A 407 3.02 -25.13 30.15
C PRO A 407 1.74 -25.14 30.97
N VAL A 408 0.93 -24.10 30.81
CA VAL A 408 -0.36 -23.92 31.51
C VAL A 408 -1.47 -24.76 30.85
N ASP A 409 -1.20 -25.32 29.68
CA ASP A 409 -2.13 -26.16 28.91
C ASP A 409 -1.47 -27.50 28.53
N ASN A 410 -2.15 -28.62 28.79
CA ASN A 410 -1.62 -29.98 28.55
C ASN A 410 -1.31 -30.22 27.06
N ASP A 411 -1.99 -29.50 26.16
CA ASP A 411 -1.75 -29.54 24.72
C ASP A 411 -0.40 -28.91 24.32
N ALA A 412 0.07 -27.89 25.06
CA ALA A 412 1.31 -27.18 24.73
C ALA A 412 2.58 -28.00 25.01
N GLN A 413 2.52 -28.99 25.91
CA GLN A 413 3.63 -29.93 26.16
C GLN A 413 3.96 -30.82 24.96
N HIS A 414 2.99 -31.03 24.07
CA HIS A 414 3.11 -31.94 22.93
C HIS A 414 3.30 -31.21 21.60
N ASP A 415 3.23 -29.88 21.59
CA ASP A 415 3.46 -29.07 20.39
C ASP A 415 4.95 -28.74 20.23
N VAL A 416 5.60 -29.47 19.32
CA VAL A 416 7.02 -29.28 18.97
C VAL A 416 7.31 -27.86 18.51
N HIS A 417 6.39 -27.21 17.79
CA HIS A 417 6.59 -25.86 17.27
C HIS A 417 6.51 -24.81 18.39
N PHE A 418 5.68 -25.03 19.40
CA PHE A 418 5.63 -24.16 20.58
C PHE A 418 6.93 -24.26 21.38
N THR A 419 7.43 -25.47 21.59
CA THR A 419 8.68 -25.71 22.32
C THR A 419 9.88 -25.10 21.58
N GLU A 420 9.94 -25.25 20.26
CA GLU A 420 10.98 -24.62 19.42
C GLU A 420 10.93 -23.08 19.50
N ALA A 421 9.73 -22.50 19.39
CA ALA A 421 9.55 -21.06 19.53
C ALA A 421 9.97 -20.57 20.93
N GLN A 422 9.56 -21.28 21.98
CA GLN A 422 9.94 -20.96 23.36
C GLN A 422 11.46 -20.95 23.56
N GLN A 423 12.18 -21.94 23.03
CA GLN A 423 13.65 -21.98 23.08
C GLN A 423 14.27 -20.77 22.36
N CYS A 424 13.75 -20.41 21.19
CA CYS A 424 14.24 -19.25 20.43
C CYS A 424 13.95 -17.93 21.16
N PHE A 425 12.76 -17.77 21.76
CA PHE A 425 12.43 -16.61 22.60
C PHE A 425 13.34 -16.52 23.83
N THR A 426 13.64 -17.65 24.48
CA THR A 426 14.57 -17.71 25.61
C THR A 426 15.96 -17.21 25.20
N CYS A 427 16.50 -17.70 24.08
CA CYS A 427 17.79 -17.25 23.56
C CYS A 427 17.80 -15.76 23.19
N ALA A 428 16.72 -15.28 22.57
CA ALA A 428 16.56 -13.88 22.18
C ALA A 428 16.50 -12.95 23.40
N ILE A 429 15.73 -13.32 24.44
CA ILE A 429 15.62 -12.56 25.68
C ILE A 429 16.95 -12.57 26.44
N GLN A 430 17.66 -13.69 26.50
CA GLN A 430 19.00 -13.73 27.10
C GLN A 430 19.98 -12.81 26.36
N TRP A 431 19.94 -12.80 25.03
CA TRP A 431 20.73 -11.87 24.22
C TRP A 431 20.36 -10.40 24.52
N LEU A 432 19.06 -10.09 24.58
CA LEU A 432 18.58 -8.75 24.94
C LEU A 432 19.00 -8.32 26.34
N ILE A 433 19.00 -9.23 27.32
CA ILE A 433 19.47 -8.93 28.68
C ILE A 433 20.98 -8.64 28.65
N GLN A 434 21.79 -9.41 27.93
CA GLN A 434 23.23 -9.19 27.83
C GLN A 434 23.58 -7.85 27.16
N VAL A 435 22.87 -7.49 26.09
CA VAL A 435 23.02 -6.18 25.43
C VAL A 435 22.45 -5.08 26.32
N GLY A 436 21.30 -5.34 26.92
CA GLY A 436 20.55 -4.45 27.79
C GLY A 436 21.30 -4.09 29.06
N ILE A 437 22.13 -4.97 29.65
CA ILE A 437 22.99 -4.68 30.82
C ILE A 437 24.00 -3.54 30.52
N ARG A 438 24.32 -3.26 29.25
CA ARG A 438 25.10 -2.08 28.86
C ARG A 438 24.33 -0.76 29.06
N TYR A 439 23.03 -0.86 29.32
CA TYR A 439 22.09 0.20 29.70
C TYR A 439 21.51 -0.14 31.09
N PRO A 440 21.27 0.83 31.99
CA PRO A 440 20.81 0.51 33.35
C PRO A 440 19.30 0.19 33.39
N THR A 441 18.88 -0.93 32.79
CA THR A 441 17.47 -1.37 32.75
C THR A 441 17.25 -2.62 33.60
N ASN A 442 16.23 -2.60 34.46
CA ASN A 442 15.80 -3.78 35.22
C ASN A 442 15.16 -4.81 34.26
N VAL A 443 15.62 -6.06 34.27
CA VAL A 443 15.11 -7.16 33.43
C VAL A 443 13.60 -7.33 33.53
N SER A 444 13.02 -7.17 34.73
CA SER A 444 11.56 -7.24 34.94
C SER A 444 10.82 -6.11 34.23
N SER A 445 11.40 -4.91 34.17
CA SER A 445 10.84 -3.78 33.43
C SER A 445 10.86 -4.05 31.93
N LEU A 446 12.00 -4.52 31.41
CA LEU A 446 12.16 -4.86 29.99
C LEU A 446 11.12 -5.88 29.53
N LEU A 447 10.95 -6.99 30.26
CA LEU A 447 9.97 -8.01 29.90
C LEU A 447 8.53 -7.48 29.93
N LYS A 448 8.19 -6.64 30.92
CA LYS A 448 6.88 -6.02 31.02
C LYS A 448 6.61 -5.04 29.87
N GLU A 449 7.62 -4.29 29.45
CA GLU A 449 7.56 -3.42 28.28
C GLU A 449 7.36 -4.21 26.99
N MET A 450 8.12 -5.30 26.80
CA MET A 450 7.97 -6.22 25.67
C MET A 450 6.55 -6.80 25.61
N GLU A 451 6.02 -7.30 26.73
CA GLU A 451 4.65 -7.81 26.80
C GLU A 451 3.62 -6.75 26.40
N ASN A 452 3.72 -5.54 26.97
CA ASN A 452 2.78 -4.46 26.70
C ASN A 452 2.84 -4.02 25.23
N HIS A 453 4.04 -3.96 24.67
CA HIS A 453 4.23 -3.63 23.26
C HIS A 453 3.62 -4.71 22.36
N ALA A 454 3.92 -5.98 22.61
CA ALA A 454 3.36 -7.10 21.85
C ALA A 454 1.83 -7.13 21.92
N ARG A 455 1.23 -6.89 23.10
CA ARG A 455 -0.24 -6.78 23.24
C ARG A 455 -0.82 -5.71 22.33
N LYS A 456 -0.23 -4.51 22.32
CA LYS A 456 -0.69 -3.40 21.46
C LYS A 456 -0.59 -3.76 19.99
N ARG A 457 0.52 -4.33 19.54
CA ARG A 457 0.74 -4.68 18.12
C ARG A 457 -0.12 -5.83 17.62
N LEU A 458 -0.39 -6.79 18.49
CA LEU A 458 -1.09 -8.02 18.15
C LEU A 458 -2.59 -7.97 18.46
N GLN A 459 -3.13 -6.79 18.79
CA GLN A 459 -4.55 -6.64 19.04
C GLN A 459 -5.40 -6.92 17.77
N PRO A 460 -6.61 -7.49 17.91
CA PRO A 460 -7.51 -7.76 16.79
C PRO A 460 -7.80 -6.51 15.95
N ARG A 461 -7.99 -6.68 14.64
CA ARG A 461 -8.14 -5.57 13.68
C ARG A 461 -9.44 -5.68 12.87
N LYS A 462 -10.45 -6.40 13.37
CA LYS A 462 -11.75 -6.63 12.73
C LYS A 462 -12.46 -5.34 12.30
N ASP A 463 -12.28 -4.26 13.06
CA ASP A 463 -12.84 -2.93 12.74
C ASP A 463 -12.17 -2.25 11.53
N LEU A 464 -10.95 -2.65 11.19
CA LEU A 464 -10.25 -2.26 9.95
C LEU A 464 -10.58 -3.19 8.76
N GLY A 465 -11.39 -4.23 9.00
CA GLY A 465 -11.87 -5.13 7.97
C GLY A 465 -12.67 -4.38 6.90
N LYS A 466 -12.44 -4.69 5.63
CA LYS A 466 -13.08 -3.99 4.50
C LYS A 466 -14.61 -3.98 4.59
N VAL A 467 -15.21 -5.11 4.97
CA VAL A 467 -16.67 -5.25 5.14
C VAL A 467 -17.16 -4.31 6.24
N THR A 468 -16.60 -4.43 7.44
CA THR A 468 -16.95 -3.60 8.61
C THR A 468 -16.85 -2.10 8.31
N MET A 469 -15.73 -1.66 7.71
CA MET A 469 -15.56 -0.24 7.35
C MET A 469 -16.56 0.19 6.28
N SER A 470 -16.79 -0.64 5.26
CA SER A 470 -17.74 -0.32 4.19
C SER A 470 -19.17 -0.19 4.71
N GLU A 471 -19.57 -1.04 5.66
CA GLU A 471 -20.89 -0.97 6.32
C GLU A 471 -21.03 0.28 7.19
N LYS A 472 -20.00 0.65 7.96
CA LYS A 472 -19.97 1.91 8.74
C LYS A 472 -20.13 3.13 7.82
N ILE A 473 -19.36 3.18 6.73
CA ILE A 473 -19.45 4.26 5.73
C ILE A 473 -20.84 4.26 5.06
N ALA A 474 -21.38 3.09 4.71
CA ALA A 474 -22.69 2.98 4.09
C ALA A 474 -23.80 3.51 5.01
N SER A 475 -23.76 3.15 6.30
CA SER A 475 -24.73 3.61 7.31
C SER A 475 -24.74 5.12 7.45
N LEU A 476 -23.56 5.76 7.50
CA LEU A 476 -23.44 7.22 7.54
C LEU A 476 -24.03 7.87 6.29
N LEU A 477 -23.69 7.36 5.10
CA LEU A 477 -24.23 7.87 3.83
C LEU A 477 -25.75 7.70 3.72
N ASP A 478 -26.31 6.62 4.25
CA ASP A 478 -27.75 6.34 4.15
C ASP A 478 -28.58 7.19 5.10
N LYS A 479 -28.03 7.48 6.28
CA LYS A 479 -28.70 8.30 7.28
C LYS A 479 -28.53 9.81 7.04
N HIS A 480 -27.41 10.23 6.45
CA HIS A 480 -27.01 11.64 6.37
C HIS A 480 -26.58 12.08 4.97
N GLY A 481 -26.97 11.37 3.90
CA GLY A 481 -26.51 11.60 2.53
C GLY A 481 -26.63 13.04 2.00
N ASP A 482 -27.61 13.79 2.49
CA ASP A 482 -27.87 15.19 2.10
C ASP A 482 -27.32 16.22 3.10
N ASP A 483 -26.85 15.78 4.27
CA ASP A 483 -26.16 16.62 5.24
C ASP A 483 -24.64 16.50 5.09
N HIS A 484 -24.11 17.23 4.11
CA HIS A 484 -22.70 17.14 3.75
C HIS A 484 -21.77 17.67 4.83
N HIS A 485 -22.23 18.59 5.69
CA HIS A 485 -21.44 19.10 6.81
C HIS A 485 -21.27 18.02 7.88
N PHE A 486 -22.36 17.33 8.23
CA PHE A 486 -22.29 16.19 9.13
C PHE A 486 -21.41 15.07 8.59
N LEU A 487 -21.53 14.74 7.29
CA LEU A 487 -20.68 13.71 6.67
C LEU A 487 -19.19 14.06 6.73
N GLN A 488 -18.83 15.34 6.52
CA GLN A 488 -17.45 15.79 6.64
C GLN A 488 -16.88 15.57 8.05
N GLU A 489 -17.64 15.96 9.08
CA GLU A 489 -17.25 15.77 10.48
C GLU A 489 -17.13 14.27 10.81
N ALA A 490 -18.17 13.49 10.49
CA ALA A 490 -18.21 12.05 10.79
C ALA A 490 -17.08 11.27 10.11
N PHE A 491 -16.75 11.56 8.84
CA PHE A 491 -15.64 10.90 8.16
C PHE A 491 -14.27 11.42 8.62
N SER A 492 -14.16 12.67 9.06
CA SER A 492 -12.95 13.18 9.71
C SER A 492 -12.69 12.44 11.02
N ASP A 493 -13.70 12.34 11.89
CA ASP A 493 -13.61 11.63 13.17
C ASP A 493 -13.27 10.15 12.98
N MET A 494 -13.91 9.50 11.99
CA MET A 494 -13.58 8.13 11.63
C MET A 494 -12.10 7.99 11.21
N GLY A 495 -11.56 8.96 10.47
CA GLY A 495 -10.15 9.00 10.09
C GLY A 495 -9.20 9.15 11.28
N VAL A 496 -9.53 10.05 12.23
CA VAL A 496 -8.75 10.27 13.45
C VAL A 496 -8.70 9.01 14.31
N GLN A 497 -9.86 8.39 14.56
CA GLN A 497 -9.96 7.15 15.35
C GLN A 497 -9.19 6.01 14.68
N MET A 498 -9.31 5.88 13.36
CA MET A 498 -8.59 4.87 12.59
C MET A 498 -7.08 5.07 12.66
N LEU A 499 -6.60 6.31 12.56
CA LEU A 499 -5.18 6.63 12.66
C LEU A 499 -4.62 6.34 14.06
N GLU A 500 -5.33 6.74 15.12
CA GLU A 500 -4.93 6.46 16.50
C GLU A 500 -4.78 4.96 16.73
N PHE A 501 -5.80 4.19 16.34
CA PHE A 501 -5.75 2.73 16.41
C PHE A 501 -4.59 2.16 15.58
N CYS A 502 -4.38 2.63 14.35
CA CYS A 502 -3.30 2.12 13.50
C CYS A 502 -1.91 2.44 14.06
N ARG A 503 -1.70 3.61 14.66
CA ARG A 503 -0.42 3.96 15.32
C ARG A 503 -0.10 3.02 16.47
N GLU A 504 -1.13 2.55 17.19
CA GLU A 504 -0.96 1.59 18.29
C GLU A 504 -0.90 0.13 17.82
N ALA A 505 -1.74 -0.30 16.89
CA ALA A 505 -1.84 -1.69 16.45
C ALA A 505 -0.86 -2.05 15.32
N ILE A 506 -0.77 -1.21 14.30
CA ILE A 506 0.05 -1.47 13.10
C ILE A 506 1.48 -0.97 13.32
N GLY A 507 1.62 0.14 14.04
CA GLY A 507 2.89 0.82 14.25
C GLY A 507 3.23 1.78 13.12
N HIS A 508 4.35 2.47 13.27
CA HIS A 508 4.93 3.33 12.25
C HIS A 508 6.42 3.03 12.18
N PHE A 509 7.02 3.24 11.01
CA PHE A 509 8.41 2.90 10.79
C PHE A 509 9.13 3.98 9.99
N SER A 510 10.38 4.27 10.35
CA SER A 510 11.23 5.20 9.60
C SER A 510 12.48 4.46 9.11
N PRO A 511 12.55 4.10 7.81
CA PRO A 511 13.69 3.39 7.22
C PRO A 511 15.02 4.11 7.38
N VAL A 512 15.00 5.45 7.40
CA VAL A 512 16.20 6.30 7.49
C VAL A 512 17.05 6.01 8.73
N ARG A 513 16.46 5.41 9.77
CA ARG A 513 17.18 5.02 11.00
C ARG A 513 17.88 3.66 10.91
N ILE A 514 17.70 2.93 9.82
CA ILE A 514 18.19 1.57 9.65
C ILE A 514 18.97 1.51 8.34
N ALA A 515 20.30 1.57 8.45
CA ALA A 515 21.16 1.30 7.32
C ALA A 515 20.99 -0.18 6.92
N VAL A 516 20.48 -0.43 5.71
CA VAL A 516 20.30 -1.76 5.11
C VAL A 516 21.10 -1.87 3.81
#